data_AF-A0A970V6G1-F1
#
_entry.id   AF-A0A970V6G1-F1
#
_cell.length_a   1.000
_cell.length_b   1.000
_cell.length_c   1.000
_cell.angle_alpha   90.00
_cell.angle_beta   90.00
_cell.angle_gamma   90.00
#
_symmetry.space_group_name_H-M   'P 1'
#
loop_
_entity.id
_entity.type
_entity.pdbx_description
1 polymer ?
#
loop_
_entity_poly.entity_id
_entity_poly.type
_entity_poly.pdbx_seq_one_letter_code
_entity_poly.pdbx_strand_id
1 'polypeptide(L)'
;MNKKRILLILFILMFMFSVVLVSACSPAQRPGPTEETPSPTPSTPVVPQDTKKAEDLAEKISEMKDVNSATVVISENQAWVGVDLASGLEDEMTDEMKNEITSLVKKEDKEIDTVYVTADADAVTRLRNIARDVAGGKPISGFIDELNEIGRRITPSQQ
;
A
#
# COMPACT_ATOMS: atom_id res chain seq x y z
N MET A 1 47.57 -51.78 -6.52
CA MET A 1 46.71 -50.66 -6.09
C MET A 1 46.91 -50.43 -4.59
N ASN A 2 47.31 -49.23 -4.20
CA ASN A 2 47.96 -48.97 -2.92
C ASN A 2 46.86 -48.91 -1.85
N LYS A 3 46.93 -49.76 -0.81
CA LYS A 3 45.89 -49.88 0.23
C LYS A 3 45.48 -48.53 0.82
N LYS A 4 46.43 -47.59 0.93
CA LYS A 4 46.20 -46.20 1.37
C LYS A 4 45.39 -45.34 0.38
N ARG A 5 45.55 -45.54 -0.93
CA ARG A 5 44.78 -44.84 -1.98
C ARG A 5 43.35 -45.38 -2.07
N ILE A 6 43.16 -46.68 -1.86
CA ILE A 6 41.83 -47.30 -1.79
C ILE A 6 41.08 -46.79 -0.57
N LEU A 7 41.73 -46.74 0.60
CA LEU A 7 41.14 -46.22 1.84
C LEU A 7 40.76 -44.73 1.70
N LEU A 8 41.59 -43.93 1.03
CA LEU A 8 41.35 -42.50 0.82
C LEU A 8 40.18 -42.26 -0.16
N ILE A 9 40.06 -43.06 -1.22
CA ILE A 9 38.91 -43.01 -2.14
C ILE A 9 37.61 -43.42 -1.44
N LEU A 10 37.64 -44.45 -0.59
CA LEU A 10 36.49 -44.87 0.22
C LEU A 10 36.05 -43.76 1.20
N PHE A 11 36.99 -43.06 1.80
CA PHE A 11 36.70 -41.96 2.72
C PHE A 11 36.07 -40.76 2.00
N ILE A 12 36.54 -40.43 0.80
CA ILE A 12 35.97 -39.37 -0.04
C ILE A 12 34.55 -39.73 -0.53
N LEU A 13 34.34 -40.98 -0.96
CA LEU A 13 33.01 -41.46 -1.39
C LEU A 13 31.99 -41.46 -0.24
N MET A 14 32.42 -41.82 0.97
CA MET A 14 31.55 -41.80 2.14
C MET A 14 31.19 -40.36 2.57
N PHE A 15 32.14 -39.41 2.47
CA PHE A 15 31.89 -38.01 2.78
C PHE A 15 30.95 -37.34 1.75
N MET A 16 31.07 -37.70 0.47
CA MET A 16 30.15 -37.26 -0.60
C MET A 16 28.73 -37.80 -0.42
N PHE A 17 28.56 -39.03 0.07
CA PHE A 17 27.25 -39.63 0.29
C PHE A 17 26.53 -39.01 1.51
N SER A 18 27.27 -38.54 2.51
CA SER A 18 26.70 -37.87 3.69
C SER A 18 26.14 -36.47 3.40
N VAL A 19 26.58 -35.80 2.33
CA VAL A 19 26.13 -34.44 1.95
C VAL A 19 24.77 -34.46 1.23
N VAL A 20 24.31 -35.62 0.75
CA VAL A 20 23.07 -35.75 -0.04
C VAL A 20 21.80 -35.91 0.83
N LEU A 21 21.94 -36.03 2.15
CA LEU A 21 20.79 -36.26 3.06
C LEU A 21 20.31 -35.03 3.85
N VAL A 22 20.86 -33.83 3.63
CA VAL A 22 20.45 -32.58 4.31
C VAL A 22 19.82 -31.58 3.33
N SER A 23 18.89 -32.03 2.49
CA SER A 23 18.04 -31.13 1.68
C SER A 23 16.66 -31.75 1.40
N ALA A 24 16.02 -32.31 2.43
CA ALA A 24 14.62 -32.72 2.39
C ALA A 24 13.85 -32.17 3.60
N CYS A 25 13.91 -30.84 3.77
CA CYS A 25 12.85 -30.08 4.42
C CYS A 25 12.41 -29.03 3.40
N SER A 26 11.51 -29.38 2.50
CA SER A 26 10.62 -28.34 1.97
C SER A 26 9.67 -28.01 3.11
N PRO A 27 9.56 -26.75 3.57
CA PRO A 27 8.43 -26.38 4.38
C PRO A 27 7.20 -26.63 3.50
N ALA A 28 6.42 -27.66 3.86
CA ALA A 28 5.06 -27.75 3.40
C ALA A 28 4.37 -26.50 3.94
N GLN A 29 4.33 -25.46 3.13
CA GLN A 29 3.39 -24.36 3.32
C GLN A 29 2.04 -25.06 3.39
N ARG A 30 1.45 -25.13 4.60
CA ARG A 30 0.01 -25.26 4.68
C ARG A 30 -0.52 -24.15 3.76
N PRO A 31 -1.45 -24.43 2.83
CA PRO A 31 -2.25 -23.34 2.31
C PRO A 31 -2.73 -22.57 3.55
N GLY A 32 -2.34 -21.32 3.67
CA GLY A 32 -3.00 -20.41 4.60
C GLY A 32 -4.48 -20.38 4.24
N PRO A 33 -5.34 -19.69 5.00
CA PRO A 33 -6.66 -19.36 4.51
C PRO A 33 -6.50 -18.83 3.09
N THR A 34 -7.13 -19.49 2.12
CA THR A 34 -7.25 -18.99 0.76
C THR A 34 -7.58 -17.51 0.89
N GLU A 35 -6.66 -16.62 0.49
CA GLU A 35 -7.09 -15.30 0.07
C GLU A 35 -8.07 -15.57 -1.05
N GLU A 36 -9.35 -15.44 -0.74
CA GLU A 36 -10.42 -15.55 -1.71
C GLU A 36 -10.19 -14.45 -2.73
N THR A 37 -9.42 -14.75 -3.77
CA THR A 37 -9.59 -14.10 -5.06
C THR A 37 -11.04 -14.40 -5.43
N PRO A 38 -11.95 -13.41 -5.43
CA PRO A 38 -13.32 -13.69 -5.79
C PRO A 38 -13.29 -14.16 -7.24
N SER A 39 -13.67 -15.42 -7.48
CA SER A 39 -14.00 -15.89 -8.83
C SER A 39 -15.05 -14.94 -9.42
N PRO A 40 -15.02 -14.67 -10.74
CA PRO A 40 -15.85 -13.66 -11.36
C PRO A 40 -17.30 -14.14 -11.35
N THR A 41 -18.04 -13.78 -10.30
CA THR A 41 -19.49 -13.90 -10.25
C THR A 41 -20.08 -12.58 -10.76
N PRO A 42 -21.12 -12.61 -11.61
CA PRO A 42 -21.61 -11.40 -12.27
C PRO A 42 -22.15 -10.36 -11.28
N SER A 43 -21.58 -9.16 -11.36
CA SER A 43 -22.25 -7.86 -11.20
C SER A 43 -23.01 -7.59 -9.91
N THR A 44 -22.28 -7.45 -8.80
CA THR A 44 -22.54 -6.35 -7.86
C THR A 44 -21.21 -5.63 -7.64
N PRO A 45 -21.10 -4.31 -7.83
CA PRO A 45 -19.92 -3.57 -7.42
C PRO A 45 -19.80 -3.72 -5.90
N VAL A 46 -18.93 -4.63 -5.45
CA VAL A 46 -18.46 -4.61 -4.07
C VAL A 46 -17.56 -3.39 -4.03
N VAL A 47 -18.14 -2.23 -3.72
CA VAL A 47 -17.37 -1.04 -3.39
C VAL A 47 -16.49 -1.45 -2.21
N PRO A 48 -15.16 -1.50 -2.35
CA PRO A 48 -14.27 -1.85 -1.25
C PRO A 48 -14.61 -0.98 -0.04
N GLN A 49 -14.61 -1.55 1.17
CA GLN A 49 -14.88 -0.80 2.41
C GLN A 49 -14.02 0.48 2.49
N ASP A 50 -12.80 0.39 1.97
CA ASP A 50 -11.84 1.50 1.90
C ASP A 50 -12.29 2.62 0.98
N THR A 51 -13.06 2.34 -0.08
CA THR A 51 -13.61 3.38 -0.97
C THR A 51 -14.66 4.21 -0.26
N LYS A 52 -15.56 3.57 0.51
CA LYS A 52 -16.55 4.32 1.28
C LYS A 52 -15.89 5.15 2.40
N LYS A 53 -14.93 4.56 3.12
CA LYS A 53 -14.13 5.30 4.13
C LYS A 53 -13.41 6.50 3.50
N ALA A 54 -12.82 6.31 2.32
CA ALA A 54 -12.13 7.38 1.60
C ALA A 54 -13.08 8.51 1.16
N GLU A 55 -14.28 8.18 0.68
CA GLU A 55 -15.33 9.16 0.37
C GLU A 55 -15.75 9.94 1.61
N ASP A 56 -16.05 9.25 2.73
CA ASP A 56 -16.45 9.88 4.00
C ASP A 56 -15.34 10.82 4.54
N LEU A 57 -14.07 10.43 4.42
CA LEU A 57 -12.92 11.28 4.79
C LEU A 57 -12.80 12.50 3.86
N ALA A 58 -12.95 12.31 2.55
CA ALA A 58 -12.86 13.38 1.57
C ALA A 58 -13.96 14.44 1.80
N GLU A 59 -15.18 14.00 2.13
CA GLU A 59 -16.28 14.89 2.49
C GLU A 59 -15.93 15.74 3.71
N LYS A 60 -15.51 15.11 4.81
CA LYS A 60 -15.14 15.83 6.05
C LYS A 60 -13.99 16.81 5.86
N ILE A 61 -12.98 16.46 5.06
CA ILE A 61 -11.86 17.37 4.77
C ILE A 61 -12.34 18.56 3.92
N SER A 62 -13.30 18.34 3.02
CA SER A 62 -13.87 19.40 2.17
C SER A 62 -14.71 20.41 2.96
N GLU A 63 -15.14 20.09 4.18
CA GLU A 63 -15.84 21.02 5.08
C GLU A 63 -14.89 21.98 5.81
N MET A 64 -13.57 21.75 5.72
CA MET A 64 -12.57 22.60 6.37
C MET A 64 -12.46 23.97 5.68
N LYS A 65 -12.07 24.99 6.45
CA LYS A 65 -11.87 26.33 5.93
C LYS A 65 -10.77 26.32 4.86
N ASP A 66 -10.99 27.10 3.78
CA ASP A 66 -10.05 27.27 2.67
C ASP A 66 -9.80 26.01 1.81
N VAL A 67 -10.59 24.93 2.02
CA VAL A 67 -10.64 23.74 1.17
C VAL A 67 -11.85 23.80 0.25
N ASN A 68 -11.65 23.68 -1.06
CA ASN A 68 -12.73 23.58 -2.05
C ASN A 68 -13.21 22.13 -2.21
N SER A 69 -12.28 21.19 -2.27
CA SER A 69 -12.57 19.76 -2.35
C SER A 69 -11.36 18.96 -1.91
N ALA A 70 -11.61 17.71 -1.51
CA ALA A 70 -10.56 16.75 -1.21
C ALA A 70 -10.75 15.45 -1.98
N THR A 71 -9.68 14.68 -2.07
CA THR A 71 -9.68 13.33 -2.64
C THR A 71 -8.80 12.47 -1.75
N VAL A 72 -9.34 11.34 -1.30
CA VAL A 72 -8.62 10.40 -0.44
C VAL A 72 -8.51 9.07 -1.16
N VAL A 73 -7.34 8.45 -1.06
CA VAL A 73 -7.09 7.07 -1.47
C VAL A 73 -6.49 6.34 -0.28
N ILE A 74 -7.07 5.20 0.10
CA ILE A 74 -6.61 4.39 1.23
C ILE A 74 -6.04 3.08 0.67
N SER A 75 -4.90 2.66 1.21
CA SER A 75 -4.34 1.33 0.99
C SER A 75 -3.62 0.88 2.24
N GLU A 76 -3.95 -0.32 2.73
CA GLU A 76 -3.40 -0.87 3.98
C GLU A 76 -3.60 0.11 5.15
N ASN A 77 -2.52 0.55 5.80
CA ASN A 77 -2.51 1.51 6.91
C ASN A 77 -2.10 2.93 6.47
N GLN A 78 -2.23 3.23 5.18
CA GLN A 78 -1.77 4.49 4.58
C GLN A 78 -2.91 5.20 3.85
N ALA A 79 -2.89 6.53 3.90
CA ALA A 79 -3.80 7.38 3.16
C ALA A 79 -3.06 8.46 2.38
N TRP A 80 -3.47 8.66 1.14
CA TRP A 80 -3.05 9.78 0.29
C TRP A 80 -4.22 10.74 0.15
N VAL A 81 -3.99 11.98 0.53
CA VAL A 81 -4.98 13.06 0.55
C VAL A 81 -4.52 14.15 -0.39
N GLY A 82 -5.27 14.32 -1.49
CA GLY A 82 -5.17 15.47 -2.36
C GLY A 82 -6.18 16.53 -1.95
N VAL A 83 -5.74 17.77 -1.80
CA VAL A 83 -6.58 18.89 -1.38
C VAL A 83 -6.56 19.96 -2.46
N ASP A 84 -7.74 20.39 -2.87
CA ASP A 84 -7.94 21.52 -3.76
C ASP A 84 -8.25 22.74 -2.90
N LEU A 85 -7.32 23.69 -2.85
CA LEU A 85 -7.45 24.90 -2.05
C LEU A 85 -8.09 26.02 -2.88
N ALA A 86 -8.64 27.04 -2.21
CA ALA A 86 -9.11 28.24 -2.91
C ALA A 86 -7.99 28.85 -3.80
N SER A 87 -8.37 29.32 -4.99
CA SER A 87 -7.43 29.73 -6.05
C SER A 87 -6.37 30.70 -5.54
N GLY A 88 -5.09 30.39 -5.82
CA GLY A 88 -3.93 31.19 -5.39
C GLY A 88 -3.29 30.75 -4.07
N LEU A 89 -3.80 29.69 -3.42
CA LEU A 89 -3.26 29.13 -2.18
C LEU A 89 -2.60 27.75 -2.36
N GLU A 90 -2.49 27.24 -3.59
CA GLU A 90 -1.98 25.88 -3.87
C GLU A 90 -0.54 25.70 -3.38
N ASP A 91 0.29 26.73 -3.54
CA ASP A 91 1.66 26.79 -3.00
C ASP A 91 1.72 27.18 -1.51
N GLU A 92 0.59 27.59 -0.92
CA GLU A 92 0.47 28.12 0.45
C GLU A 92 -0.10 27.12 1.45
N MET A 93 -0.22 25.83 1.09
CA MET A 93 -0.64 24.79 2.02
C MET A 93 0.27 24.76 3.27
N THR A 94 -0.24 25.31 4.37
CA THR A 94 0.52 25.47 5.62
C THR A 94 0.69 24.13 6.32
N ASP A 95 1.76 24.00 7.10
CA ASP A 95 1.96 22.80 7.91
C ASP A 95 0.86 22.64 8.97
N GLU A 96 0.27 23.73 9.44
CA GLU A 96 -0.90 23.69 10.34
C GLU A 96 -2.09 22.99 9.68
N MET A 97 -2.43 23.35 8.44
CA MET A 97 -3.52 22.71 7.69
C MET A 97 -3.22 21.23 7.41
N LYS A 98 -1.97 20.89 7.03
CA LYS A 98 -1.57 19.48 6.86
C LYS A 98 -1.73 18.67 8.15
N ASN A 99 -1.35 19.24 9.28
CA ASN A 99 -1.47 18.59 10.59
C ASN A 99 -2.92 18.43 11.02
N GLU A 100 -3.77 19.41 10.74
CA GLU A 100 -5.20 19.35 11.01
C GLU A 100 -5.88 18.24 10.19
N ILE A 101 -5.61 18.20 8.88
CA ILE A 101 -6.09 17.13 7.99
C ILE A 101 -5.60 15.76 8.46
N THR A 102 -4.30 15.65 8.78
CA THR A 102 -3.72 14.39 9.28
C THR A 102 -4.40 13.93 10.56
N SER A 103 -4.63 14.86 11.49
CA SER A 103 -5.30 14.58 12.76
C SER A 103 -6.74 14.14 12.57
N LEU A 104 -7.47 14.77 11.64
CA LEU A 104 -8.82 14.37 11.27
C LEU A 104 -8.83 12.95 10.71
N VAL A 105 -7.97 12.64 9.74
CA VAL A 105 -7.89 11.31 9.13
C VAL A 105 -7.61 10.23 10.17
N LYS A 106 -6.56 10.39 10.99
CA LYS A 106 -6.21 9.44 12.07
C LYS A 106 -7.27 9.38 13.19
N LYS A 107 -8.11 10.40 13.31
CA LYS A 107 -9.22 10.42 14.29
C LYS A 107 -10.37 9.56 13.81
N GLU A 108 -10.74 9.73 12.54
CA GLU A 108 -11.89 9.07 11.92
C GLU A 108 -11.60 7.61 11.55
N ASP A 109 -10.36 7.29 11.15
CA ASP A 109 -9.90 5.92 10.94
C ASP A 109 -8.63 5.63 11.74
N LYS A 110 -8.75 4.70 12.69
CA LYS A 110 -7.68 4.30 13.60
C LYS A 110 -6.73 3.27 12.99
N GLU A 111 -7.08 2.71 11.83
CA GLU A 111 -6.22 1.78 11.10
C GLU A 111 -5.19 2.52 10.24
N ILE A 112 -5.34 3.84 10.04
CA ILE A 112 -4.43 4.66 9.25
C ILE A 112 -3.30 5.20 10.14
N ASP A 113 -2.08 4.75 9.85
CA ASP A 113 -0.85 5.15 10.55
C ASP A 113 -0.15 6.33 9.87
N THR A 114 -0.12 6.33 8.54
CA THR A 114 0.61 7.33 7.73
C THR A 114 -0.36 8.06 6.80
N VAL A 115 -0.27 9.39 6.80
CA VAL A 115 -1.06 10.26 5.93
C VAL A 115 -0.12 11.11 5.08
N TYR A 116 -0.30 11.05 3.77
CA TYR A 116 0.37 11.90 2.80
C TYR A 116 -0.61 12.97 2.35
N VAL A 117 -0.32 14.25 2.62
CA VAL A 117 -1.19 15.37 2.26
C VAL A 117 -0.51 16.25 1.22
N THR A 118 -1.20 16.57 0.12
CA THR A 118 -0.69 17.43 -0.95
C THR A 118 -1.75 18.36 -1.50
N ALA A 119 -1.33 19.57 -1.89
CA ALA A 119 -2.09 20.51 -2.71
C ALA A 119 -1.52 20.66 -4.13
N ASP A 120 -0.47 19.89 -4.47
CA ASP A 120 0.12 19.90 -5.80
C ASP A 120 -0.89 19.40 -6.86
N ALA A 121 -1.14 20.23 -7.88
CA ALA A 121 -2.19 19.97 -8.86
C ALA A 121 -1.99 18.67 -9.66
N ASP A 122 -0.74 18.29 -9.96
CA ASP A 122 -0.43 17.03 -10.64
C ASP A 122 -0.76 15.84 -9.74
N ALA A 123 -0.28 15.84 -8.50
CA ALA A 123 -0.57 14.80 -7.52
C ALA A 123 -2.06 14.67 -7.22
N VAL A 124 -2.78 15.79 -7.01
CA VAL A 124 -4.23 15.81 -6.79
C VAL A 124 -4.97 15.21 -8.00
N THR A 125 -4.57 15.56 -9.22
CA THR A 125 -5.18 15.02 -10.45
C THR A 125 -4.99 13.51 -10.55
N ARG A 126 -3.78 13.02 -10.24
CA ARG A 126 -3.47 11.58 -10.25
C ARG A 126 -4.28 10.83 -9.19
N LEU A 127 -4.34 11.35 -7.96
CA LEU A 127 -5.16 10.77 -6.90
C LEU A 127 -6.65 10.72 -7.28
N ARG A 128 -7.19 11.76 -7.90
CA ARG A 128 -8.57 11.77 -8.43
C ARG A 128 -8.81 10.68 -9.46
N ASN A 129 -7.84 10.44 -10.35
CA ASN A 129 -7.94 9.39 -11.35
C ASN A 129 -7.91 8.00 -10.71
N ILE A 130 -7.01 7.76 -9.75
CA ILE A 130 -6.92 6.51 -8.99
C ILE A 130 -8.22 6.27 -8.22
N ALA A 131 -8.71 7.25 -7.46
CA ALA A 131 -9.95 7.15 -6.69
C ALA A 131 -11.14 6.80 -7.59
N ARG A 132 -11.25 7.45 -8.77
CA ARG A 132 -12.31 7.15 -9.75
C ARG A 132 -12.21 5.73 -10.30
N ASP A 133 -11.01 5.29 -10.64
CA ASP A 133 -10.75 3.97 -11.18
C ASP A 133 -11.06 2.86 -10.16
N VAL A 134 -10.69 3.08 -8.89
CA VAL A 134 -10.98 2.18 -7.77
C VAL A 134 -12.48 2.13 -7.47
N ALA A 135 -13.16 3.28 -7.42
CA ALA A 135 -14.61 3.35 -7.32
C ALA A 135 -15.32 2.68 -8.51
N GLY A 136 -14.67 2.67 -9.68
CA GLY A 136 -15.10 1.96 -10.88
C GLY A 136 -14.87 0.43 -10.85
N GLY A 137 -14.34 -0.11 -9.75
CA GLY A 137 -14.14 -1.55 -9.54
C GLY A 137 -12.75 -2.07 -9.90
N LYS A 138 -11.77 -1.19 -10.17
CA LYS A 138 -10.38 -1.61 -10.34
C LYS A 138 -9.73 -1.87 -8.97
N PRO A 139 -8.91 -2.92 -8.83
CA PRO A 139 -8.24 -3.20 -7.56
C PRO A 139 -7.17 -2.15 -7.26
N ILE A 140 -7.12 -1.71 -5.99
CA ILE A 140 -6.13 -0.72 -5.51
C ILE A 140 -4.67 -1.19 -5.70
N SER A 141 -4.44 -2.51 -5.66
CA SER A 141 -3.13 -3.12 -5.87
C SER A 141 -2.49 -2.76 -7.22
N GLY A 142 -3.29 -2.40 -8.23
CA GLY A 142 -2.80 -1.94 -9.53
C GLY A 142 -2.20 -0.53 -9.53
N PHE A 143 -2.36 0.24 -8.43
CA PHE A 143 -1.95 1.63 -8.31
C PHE A 143 -0.85 1.85 -7.27
N ILE A 144 -0.37 0.80 -6.60
CA ILE A 144 0.59 0.92 -5.49
C ILE A 144 1.89 1.60 -5.92
N ASP A 145 2.42 1.28 -7.10
CA ASP A 145 3.63 1.94 -7.61
C ASP A 145 3.42 3.44 -7.83
N GLU A 146 2.23 3.82 -8.30
CA GLU A 146 1.86 5.22 -8.53
C GLU A 146 1.69 5.98 -7.21
N LEU A 147 0.97 5.39 -6.25
CA LEU A 147 0.80 5.94 -4.91
C LEU A 147 2.15 6.11 -4.19
N ASN A 148 3.05 5.15 -4.34
CA ASN A 148 4.41 5.25 -3.80
C ASN A 148 5.21 6.37 -4.46
N GLU A 149 5.05 6.59 -5.77
CA GLU A 149 5.71 7.70 -6.46
C GLU A 149 5.18 9.06 -5.98
N ILE A 150 3.86 9.20 -5.86
CA ILE A 150 3.21 10.40 -5.31
C ILE A 150 3.71 10.63 -3.87
N GLY A 151 3.68 9.59 -3.04
CA GLY A 151 4.12 9.64 -1.64
C GLY A 151 5.58 10.03 -1.48
N ARG A 152 6.49 9.57 -2.36
CA ARG A 152 7.92 9.95 -2.31
C ARG A 152 8.17 11.45 -2.54
N ARG A 153 7.27 12.12 -3.26
CA ARG A 153 7.37 13.56 -3.54
C ARG A 153 6.81 14.42 -2.41
N ILE A 154 6.00 13.83 -1.53
CA ILE A 154 5.33 14.50 -0.42
C ILE A 154 6.08 14.15 0.86
N THR A 155 6.36 15.13 1.72
CA THR A 155 6.84 14.82 3.06
C THR A 155 5.65 14.36 3.89
N PRO A 156 5.62 13.10 4.38
CA PRO A 156 4.53 12.64 5.24
C PRO A 156 4.53 13.44 6.55
N SER A 157 3.37 13.92 6.96
CA SER A 157 3.14 14.55 8.25
C SER A 157 3.10 13.46 9.33
N GLN A 158 4.27 13.05 9.80
CA GLN A 158 4.38 12.15 10.94
C GLN A 158 4.32 12.99 12.23
N GLN A 159 3.13 13.11 12.81
CA GLN A 159 2.91 13.49 14.21
C GLN A 159 2.45 12.27 15.02
#